data_AF-A0A228Q238-F1
#
_entry.id   AF-A0A228Q238-F1
#
_cell.length_a   1.000
_cell.length_b   1.000
_cell.length_c   1.000
_cell.angle_alpha   90.00
_cell.angle_beta   90.00
_cell.angle_gamma   90.00
#
_symmetry.space_group_name_H-M   'P 1'
#
loop_
_entity.id
_entity.type
_entity.pdbx_description
1 polymer ?
#
loop_
_entity_poly.entity_id
_entity_poly.type
_entity_poly.pdbx_seq_one_letter_code
_entity_poly.pdbx_strand_id
1 'polypeptide(L)' 'MAMSGMPAMDNNKSFGVGLSMSTYRGYQGIAGSLVGRVTENVKVRIGVGGATGGGGIGAQIGGLYQW' A
#
# COMPACT_ATOMS: atom_id res chain seq x y z
N MET A 1 -7.53 -0.37 7.35
CA MET A 1 -6.70 -0.15 8.56
C MET A 1 -5.22 -0.41 8.26
N ALA A 2 -4.83 -1.57 7.73
CA ALA A 2 -3.42 -1.84 7.40
C ALA A 2 -2.90 -1.04 6.18
N MET A 3 -3.67 -0.96 5.09
CA MET A 3 -3.22 -0.26 3.86
C MET A 3 -3.01 1.26 4.02
N SER A 4 -3.72 1.91 4.94
CA SER A 4 -3.61 3.37 5.17
C SER A 4 -2.31 3.80 5.84
N GLY A 5 -1.61 2.89 6.54
CA GLY A 5 -0.33 3.16 7.19
C GLY A 5 0.89 2.98 6.27
N MET A 6 0.69 2.59 5.01
CA MET A 6 1.79 2.25 4.13
C MET A 6 2.58 3.50 3.73
N PRO A 7 3.93 3.47 3.80
CA PRO A 7 4.76 4.63 3.52
C PRO A 7 4.54 5.12 2.09
N ALA A 8 4.42 6.44 1.96
CA ALA A 8 4.40 7.10 0.66
C ALA A 8 5.78 6.97 0.00
N MET A 9 5.80 6.95 -1.33
CA MET A 9 7.03 6.84 -2.09
C MET A 9 7.88 8.10 -1.94
N ASP A 10 9.09 7.91 -1.41
CA ASP A 10 10.07 8.98 -1.29
C ASP A 10 10.43 9.56 -2.67
N ASN A 11 10.65 10.88 -2.73
CA ASN A 11 10.82 11.57 -4.01
C ASN A 11 12.14 11.21 -4.72
N ASN A 12 13.09 10.60 -4.02
CA ASN A 12 14.40 10.21 -4.56
C ASN A 12 14.52 8.72 -4.91
N LYS A 13 13.44 7.94 -4.75
CA LYS A 13 13.42 6.49 -5.02
C LYS A 13 12.39 6.15 -6.10
N SER A 14 12.82 5.39 -7.10
CA SER A 14 11.98 4.95 -8.23
C SER A 14 11.16 3.70 -7.94
N PHE A 15 11.42 3.02 -6.82
CA PHE A 15 10.67 1.86 -6.35
C PHE A 15 10.67 1.78 -4.83
N GLY A 16 9.58 1.29 -4.24
CA GLY A 16 9.42 1.10 -2.81
C GLY A 16 8.47 -0.04 -2.50
N VAL A 17 8.78 -0.78 -1.43
CA VAL A 17 7.91 -1.84 -0.91
C VAL A 17 7.54 -1.46 0.52
N GLY A 18 6.25 -1.49 0.83
CA GLY A 18 5.72 -1.13 2.14
C GLY A 18 4.89 -2.28 2.70
N LEU A 19 5.30 -2.80 3.85
CA LEU A 19 4.49 -3.73 4.64
C LEU A 19 3.88 -2.95 5.81
N SER A 20 2.60 -3.19 6.08
CA SER A 20 1.87 -2.57 7.17
C SER A 20 0.97 -3.60 7.82
N MET A 21 0.97 -3.64 9.14
CA MET A 21 0.14 -4.52 9.94
C MET A 21 -0.73 -3.67 10.84
N SER A 22 -2.02 -3.98 10.94
CA SER A 22 -2.93 -3.29 11.85
C SER A 22 -3.78 -4.30 12.60
N THR A 23 -3.88 -4.18 13.91
CA THR A 23 -4.81 -4.99 14.70
C THR A 23 -6.08 -4.18 14.96
N TYR A 24 -7.24 -4.74 14.65
CA TYR A 24 -8.54 -4.11 14.94
C TYR A 24 -9.46 -5.11 15.64
N ARG A 25 -9.90 -4.78 16.87
CA ARG A 25 -10.83 -5.59 17.68
C ARG A 25 -10.41 -7.07 17.83
N GLY A 26 -9.11 -7.33 17.96
CA GLY A 26 -8.55 -8.69 18.07
C GLY A 26 -8.21 -9.38 16.74
N TYR A 27 -8.59 -8.77 15.61
CA TYR A 27 -8.28 -9.28 14.27
C TYR A 27 -7.04 -8.59 13.69
N GLN A 28 -6.06 -9.38 13.24
CA GLN A 28 -4.84 -8.85 12.61
C GLN A 28 -5.03 -8.70 11.11
N GLY A 29 -4.98 -7.46 10.63
CA GLY A 29 -4.84 -7.11 9.22
C GLY A 29 -3.38 -7.00 8.82
N ILE A 30 -3.00 -7.69 7.76
CA ILE A 30 -1.70 -7.53 7.10
C ILE A 30 -1.92 -6.90 5.73
N ALA A 31 -1.05 -6.00 5.32
CA ALA A 31 -1.09 -5.42 3.98
C ALA A 31 0.32 -5.16 3.48
N GLY A 32 0.60 -5.58 2.25
CA GLY A 32 1.80 -5.26 1.50
C GLY A 32 1.48 -4.35 0.32
N SER A 33 2.39 -3.44 -0.01
CA SER A 33 2.29 -2.58 -1.19
C SER A 33 3.61 -2.44 -1.89
N LEU A 34 3.52 -2.32 -3.20
CA LEU A 34 4.57 -1.97 -4.11
C LEU A 34 4.21 -0.59 -4.65
N VAL A 35 5.16 0.33 -4.62
CA VAL A 35 5.01 1.65 -5.21
C VAL A 35 6.16 1.86 -6.18
N GLY A 36 5.85 2.28 -7.39
CA GLY A 36 6.77 2.45 -8.50
C GLY A 36 6.60 3.83 -9.11
N ARG A 37 7.69 4.50 -9.47
CA ARG A 37 7.65 5.69 -10.29
C ARG A 37 7.85 5.25 -11.73
N VAL A 38 6.86 5.53 -12.59
CA VAL A 38 6.96 5.25 -14.03
C VAL A 38 7.64 6.41 -14.74
N THR A 39 7.35 7.64 -14.32
CA THR A 39 7.93 8.88 -14.86
C THR A 39 8.07 9.90 -13.74
N GLU A 40 8.88 10.94 -13.88
CA GLU A 40 9.02 12.02 -12.87
C GLU A 40 7.67 12.57 -12.38
N ASN A 41 6.67 12.54 -13.27
CA ASN A 41 5.32 13.06 -13.05
C ASN A 41 4.28 11.96 -12.74
N VAL A 42 4.63 10.68 -12.88
CA VAL A 42 3.71 9.54 -12.79
C VAL A 42 4.20 8.53 -11.76
N LYS A 43 3.42 8.36 -10.70
CA LYS A 43 3.64 7.36 -9.65
C LYS A 43 2.49 6.37 -9.66
N VAL A 44 2.78 5.09 -9.53
CA VAL A 44 1.80 4.00 -9.42
C VAL A 44 2.04 3.22 -8.14
N ARG A 45 0.96 2.77 -7.52
CA ARG A 45 0.94 2.00 -6.29
C ARG A 45 0.01 0.82 -6.47
N ILE A 46 0.47 -0.35 -6.06
CA ILE A 46 -0.29 -1.58 -6.03
C ILE A 46 -0.15 -2.13 -4.63
N GLY A 47 -1.24 -2.30 -3.91
CA GLY A 47 -1.29 -2.87 -2.57
C GLY A 47 -2.20 -4.09 -2.53
N VAL A 48 -1.84 -5.06 -1.72
CA VAL A 48 -2.68 -6.21 -1.36
C VAL A 48 -2.69 -6.33 0.15
N GLY A 49 -3.83 -6.62 0.74
CA GLY A 49 -3.91 -6.83 2.17
C GLY A 49 -5.10 -7.69 2.53
N GLY A 50 -4.98 -8.43 3.62
CA GLY A 50 -6.04 -9.28 4.14
C GLY A 50 -6.08 -9.19 5.65
N ALA A 51 -7.16 -9.65 6.26
CA ALA A 51 -7.27 -9.71 7.70
C ALA A 51 -7.60 -11.12 8.18
N THR A 52 -6.93 -11.55 9.25
CA THR A 52 -7.19 -12.82 9.90
C THR A 52 -8.47 -12.70 10.70
N GLY A 53 -9.41 -13.63 10.49
CA GLY A 53 -10.71 -13.71 11.18
C GLY A 53 -11.86 -12.97 10.49
N GLY A 54 -12.29 -13.47 9.32
CA GLY A 54 -13.44 -12.94 8.57
C GLY A 54 -13.16 -11.66 7.77
N GLY A 55 -11.94 -11.13 7.82
CA GLY A 55 -11.52 -9.97 7.07
C GLY A 55 -11.11 -10.33 5.64
N GLY A 56 -11.88 -9.85 4.67
CA GLY A 56 -11.64 -10.11 3.25
C GLY A 56 -10.23 -9.70 2.79
N ILE A 57 -9.76 -10.37 1.74
CA ILE A 57 -8.55 -10.00 1.01
C ILE A 57 -8.93 -8.89 0.03
N GLY A 58 -8.27 -7.74 0.15
CA GLY A 58 -8.44 -6.59 -0.71
C GLY A 58 -7.16 -6.29 -1.49
N ALA A 59 -7.32 -5.94 -2.76
CA ALA A 59 -6.28 -5.32 -3.56
C ALA A 59 -6.66 -3.86 -3.81
N GLN A 60 -5.66 -2.98 -3.84
CA GLN A 60 -5.80 -1.58 -4.18
C GLN A 60 -4.76 -1.26 -5.25
N ILE A 61 -5.21 -0.62 -6.33
CA ILE A 61 -4.33 -0.06 -7.34
C ILE A 61 -4.62 1.44 -7.37
N GLY A 62 -3.58 2.26 -7.35
CA GLY A 62 -3.68 3.71 -7.34
C GLY A 62 -2.56 4.34 -8.14
N GLY A 63 -2.85 5.43 -8.84
CA GLY A 63 -1.88 6.24 -9.54
C GLY A 63 -1.95 7.69 -9.09
N LEU A 64 -0.82 8.38 -9.10
CA LEU A 64 -0.69 9.80 -8.85
C LEU A 64 0.00 10.41 -10.07
N TYR A 65 -0.68 11.34 -10.71
CA TYR A 65 -0.14 12.17 -11.77
C TYR A 65 0.02 13.60 -11.24
N GLN A 66 1.21 14.17 -11.40
CA GLN A 66 1.53 15.53 -10.98
C GLN A 66 1.93 16.33 -12.22
N TRP A 67 1.27 17.47 -12.46
CA TRP A 67 1.61 18.41 -13.53
C TRP A 67 2.48 19.55 -13.01
#